data_AF-C8W0J0-F1
#
_entry.id   AF-C8W0J0-F1
#
_cell.length_a   1.000
_cell.length_b   1.000
_cell.length_c   1.000
_cell.angle_alpha   90.00
_cell.angle_beta   90.00
_cell.angle_gamma   90.00
#
_symmetry.space_group_name_H-M   'P 1'
#
loop_
_entity.id
_entity.type
_entity.pdbx_description
1 polymer ?
#
loop_
_entity_poly.entity_id
_entity_poly.type
_entity_poly.pdbx_seq_one_letter_code
_entity_poly.pdbx_strand_id
1 'polypeptide(L)'
;MQHIHRVIKELIIKYPNKSPFEIAELLGCTVIRYPFHNLNGLIITIFGVTFIGVNLNLPLDIQDIVVLHEIGHFLLHTNISYFAVMEHRVQ
;
A
#
# COMPACT_ATOMS: atom_id res chain seq x y z
N MET A 1 -4.91 12.01 5.09
CA MET A 1 -6.21 11.29 5.17
C MET A 1 -7.27 11.75 4.15
N GLN A 2 -7.35 13.02 3.73
CA GLN A 2 -8.51 13.50 2.94
C GLN A 2 -8.53 13.19 1.42
N HIS A 3 -7.47 12.61 0.83
CA HIS A 3 -7.44 12.35 -0.63
C HIS A 3 -7.28 10.87 -1.04
N ILE A 4 -6.90 9.97 -0.14
CA ILE A 4 -6.68 8.54 -0.45
C ILE A 4 -8.02 7.79 -0.63
N HIS A 5 -9.04 8.14 0.15
CA HIS A 5 -10.34 7.45 0.14
C HIS A 5 -11.04 7.44 -1.22
N ARG A 6 -10.90 8.52 -2.01
CA ARG A 6 -11.49 8.58 -3.35
C ARG A 6 -10.79 7.60 -4.30
N VAL A 7 -9.46 7.59 -4.29
CA VAL A 7 -8.65 6.70 -5.13
C VAL A 7 -8.90 5.24 -4.79
N ILE A 8 -8.99 4.90 -3.49
CA ILE A 8 -9.34 3.54 -3.05
C ILE A 8 -10.72 3.13 -3.58
N LYS A 9 -11.73 4.01 -3.48
CA LYS A 9 -13.07 3.71 -4.03
C LYS A 9 -13.05 3.47 -5.54
N GLU A 10 -12.31 4.29 -6.28
CA GLU A 10 -12.13 4.13 -7.73
C GLU A 10 -11.42 2.81 -8.07
N LEU A 11 -10.41 2.41 -7.27
CA LEU A 11 -9.72 1.13 -7.44
C LEU A 11 -10.64 -0.07 -7.20
N ILE A 12 -11.45 -0.04 -6.16
CA ILE A 12 -12.41 -1.11 -5.85
C ILE A 12 -13.43 -1.27 -6.98
N ILE A 13 -13.89 -0.16 -7.58
CA ILE A 13 -14.81 -0.18 -8.73
C ILE A 13 -14.09 -0.71 -9.99
N LYS A 14 -12.84 -0.29 -10.23
CA LYS A 14 -12.07 -0.65 -11.42
C LYS A 14 -11.61 -2.11 -11.41
N TYR A 15 -11.34 -2.68 -10.24
CA TYR A 15 -10.84 -4.04 -10.05
C TYR A 15 -11.78 -4.84 -9.14
N PRO A 16 -13.02 -5.12 -9.58
CA PRO A 16 -13.95 -5.88 -8.76
C PRO A 16 -13.41 -7.30 -8.52
N ASN A 17 -13.59 -7.80 -7.29
CA ASN A 17 -13.14 -9.13 -6.83
C ASN A 17 -11.62 -9.34 -6.86
N LYS A 18 -10.83 -8.27 -6.92
CA LYS A 18 -9.38 -8.34 -6.79
C LYS A 18 -8.96 -7.97 -5.37
N SER A 19 -8.10 -8.80 -4.80
CA SER A 19 -7.44 -8.49 -3.53
C SER A 19 -6.52 -7.26 -3.71
N PRO A 20 -6.26 -6.51 -2.63
CA PRO A 20 -5.27 -5.41 -2.65
C PRO A 20 -3.90 -5.83 -3.20
N PHE A 21 -3.47 -7.06 -2.91
CA PHE A 21 -2.23 -7.63 -3.42
C PHE A 21 -2.25 -7.77 -4.95
N GLU A 22 -3.32 -8.33 -5.52
CA GLU A 22 -3.46 -8.43 -6.98
C GLU A 22 -3.53 -7.04 -7.64
N ILE A 23 -4.19 -6.07 -6.99
CA ILE A 23 -4.26 -4.70 -7.51
C ILE A 23 -2.85 -4.09 -7.54
N ALA A 24 -2.04 -4.28 -6.49
CA ALA A 24 -0.66 -3.81 -6.47
C ALA A 24 0.17 -4.39 -7.63
N GLU A 25 0.07 -5.69 -7.87
CA GLU A 25 0.77 -6.36 -8.97
C GLU A 25 0.35 -5.80 -10.35
N LEU A 26 -0.96 -5.60 -10.56
CA LEU A 26 -1.49 -4.99 -11.80
C LEU A 26 -1.01 -3.55 -12.00
N LEU A 27 -0.67 -2.84 -10.93
CA LEU A 27 -0.10 -1.49 -10.96
C LEU A 27 1.43 -1.49 -11.09
N GLY A 28 2.07 -2.66 -11.24
CA GLY A 28 3.52 -2.79 -11.35
C GLY A 28 4.26 -2.66 -10.02
N CYS A 29 3.55 -2.79 -8.89
CA CYS A 29 4.14 -2.80 -7.56
C CYS A 29 4.37 -4.23 -7.07
N THR A 30 5.53 -4.50 -6.49
CA THR A 30 5.85 -5.78 -5.85
C THR A 30 5.53 -5.72 -4.36
N VAL A 31 4.62 -6.55 -3.86
CA VAL A 31 4.28 -6.58 -2.43
C VAL A 31 5.18 -7.56 -1.68
N ILE A 32 5.81 -7.10 -0.61
CA ILE A 32 6.68 -7.89 0.28
C ILE A 32 6.05 -7.92 1.67
N ARG A 33 5.72 -9.12 2.16
CA ARG A 33 5.34 -9.32 3.56
C ARG A 33 6.60 -9.53 4.40
N TYR A 34 6.83 -8.66 5.37
CA TYR A 34 8.02 -8.71 6.22
C TYR A 34 7.64 -8.45 7.69
N PRO A 35 8.23 -9.14 8.69
CA PRO A 35 7.89 -8.95 10.10
C PRO A 35 8.52 -7.65 10.64
N PHE A 36 7.94 -6.50 10.28
CA PHE A 36 8.39 -5.22 10.79
C PHE A 36 8.12 -5.11 12.31
N HIS A 37 9.00 -4.40 13.02
CA HIS A 37 8.82 -4.14 14.45
C HIS A 37 7.83 -2.99 14.68
N ASN A 38 8.11 -1.80 14.15
CA ASN A 38 7.36 -0.57 14.45
C ASN A 38 6.61 0.00 13.23
N LEU A 39 6.55 -0.74 12.13
CA LEU A 39 5.90 -0.30 10.89
C LEU A 39 4.79 -1.26 10.52
N ASN A 40 3.69 -0.70 10.02
CA ASN A 40 2.60 -1.50 9.47
C ASN A 40 2.79 -1.72 7.97
N GLY A 41 3.37 -0.76 7.26
CA GLY A 41 3.81 -0.88 5.88
C GLY A 41 4.74 0.24 5.48
N LEU A 42 5.21 0.17 4.23
CA LEU A 42 6.00 1.21 3.58
C LEU A 42 5.89 1.05 2.06
N ILE A 43 6.13 2.13 1.33
CA ILE A 43 6.34 2.08 -0.12
C ILE A 43 7.72 2.64 -0.47
N ILE A 44 8.41 1.99 -1.40
CA ILE A 44 9.72 2.43 -1.86
C ILE A 44 9.94 2.08 -3.33
N THR A 45 10.50 3.00 -4.10
CA THR A 45 10.93 2.74 -5.49
C THR A 45 12.44 2.67 -5.55
N ILE A 46 12.98 1.55 -5.99
CA ILE A 46 14.42 1.30 -6.15
C ILE A 46 14.67 0.84 -7.58
N PHE A 47 15.58 1.49 -8.29
CA PHE A 47 15.90 1.18 -9.70
C PHE A 47 14.67 1.10 -10.63
N GLY A 48 13.67 1.95 -10.39
CA GLY A 48 12.43 1.97 -11.19
C GLY A 48 11.41 0.88 -10.85
N VAL A 49 11.70 0.01 -9.87
CA VAL A 49 10.76 -0.98 -9.35
C VAL A 49 10.17 -0.48 -8.05
N THR A 50 8.84 -0.44 -7.95
CA THR A 50 8.12 -0.03 -6.74
C THR A 50 7.80 -1.25 -5.89
N PHE A 51 8.17 -1.18 -4.62
CA PHE A 51 7.91 -2.20 -3.61
C PHE A 51 6.95 -1.66 -2.55
N ILE A 52 6.00 -2.49 -2.16
CA ILE A 52 5.10 -2.24 -1.02
C ILE A 52 5.46 -3.24 0.06
N GLY A 53 6.04 -2.77 1.16
CA GLY A 53 6.24 -3.57 2.36
C GLY A 53 4.97 -3.56 3.20
N VAL A 54 4.55 -4.72 3.71
CA VAL A 54 3.47 -4.83 4.70
C VAL A 54 3.89 -5.76 5.84
N ASN A 55 3.50 -5.42 7.06
CA ASN A 55 3.89 -6.16 8.24
C ASN A 55 3.18 -7.51 8.32
N LEU A 56 3.97 -8.58 8.23
CA LEU A 56 3.48 -9.96 8.28
C LEU A 56 2.80 -10.29 9.63
N ASN A 57 3.13 -9.57 10.70
CA ASN A 57 2.56 -9.78 12.02
C ASN A 57 1.14 -9.22 12.16
N LEU A 58 0.64 -8.48 11.17
CA LEU A 58 -0.72 -7.95 11.16
C LEU A 58 -1.73 -8.99 10.67
N PRO A 59 -2.98 -8.96 11.16
CA PRO A 59 -4.09 -9.70 10.56
C PRO A 59 -4.25 -9.37 9.07
N LEU A 60 -4.70 -10.34 8.26
CA LEU A 60 -4.76 -10.20 6.79
C LEU A 60 -5.64 -9.04 6.33
N ASP A 61 -6.76 -8.81 6.99
CA ASP A 61 -7.65 -7.68 6.77
C ASP A 61 -6.96 -6.33 7.02
N ILE A 62 -6.07 -6.26 8.02
CA ILE A 62 -5.26 -5.08 8.27
C ILE A 62 -4.14 -4.94 7.23
N GLN A 63 -3.53 -6.05 6.80
CA GLN A 63 -2.56 -6.02 5.70
C GLN A 63 -3.20 -5.49 4.41
N ASP A 64 -4.42 -5.91 4.09
CA ASP A 64 -5.21 -5.44 2.95
C ASP A 64 -5.41 -3.91 2.99
N ILE A 65 -5.77 -3.38 4.16
CA ILE A 65 -5.94 -1.93 4.36
C ILE A 65 -4.62 -1.19 4.14
N VAL A 66 -3.51 -1.72 4.69
CA VAL A 66 -2.18 -1.13 4.53
C VAL A 66 -1.76 -1.13 3.06
N VAL A 67 -1.94 -2.23 2.34
CA VAL A 67 -1.57 -2.31 0.91
C VAL A 67 -2.38 -1.31 0.09
N LEU A 68 -3.71 -1.21 0.30
CA LEU A 68 -4.53 -0.19 -0.37
C LEU A 68 -4.10 1.24 -0.03
N HIS A 69 -3.67 1.47 1.21
CA HIS A 69 -3.16 2.76 1.65
C HIS A 69 -1.90 3.16 0.87
N GLU A 70 -0.92 2.26 0.79
CA GLU A 70 0.32 2.48 0.05
C GLU A 70 0.08 2.62 -1.47
N ILE A 71 -0.84 1.85 -2.05
CA ILE A 71 -1.28 2.05 -3.45
C ILE A 71 -1.88 3.45 -3.64
N GLY A 72 -2.68 3.92 -2.68
CA GLY A 72 -3.22 5.28 -2.70
C GLY A 72 -2.11 6.34 -2.77
N HIS A 73 -1.04 6.17 -1.99
CA HIS A 73 0.14 7.04 -2.06
C HIS A 73 0.85 6.97 -3.41
N PHE A 74 1.08 5.75 -3.93
CA PHE A 74 1.71 5.52 -5.23
C PHE A 74 1.01 6.28 -6.37
N LEU A 75 -0.32 6.21 -6.40
CA LEU A 75 -1.12 6.82 -7.46
C LEU A 75 -1.27 8.34 -7.30
N LEU A 76 -1.25 8.86 -6.07
CA LEU A 76 -1.43 10.29 -5.80
C LEU A 76 -0.13 11.10 -5.86
N HIS A 77 1.02 10.48 -5.58
CA HIS A 77 2.30 11.16 -5.45
C HIS A 77 3.33 10.60 -6.42
N THR A 78 3.25 11.02 -7.69
CA THR A 78 4.13 10.57 -8.78
C THR A 78 5.56 11.12 -8.75
N ASN A 79 5.95 11.91 -7.74
CA ASN A 79 7.22 12.65 -7.79
C ASN A 79 7.98 12.75 -6.46
N ILE A 80 7.71 11.86 -5.49
CA ILE A 80 8.41 11.90 -4.21
C ILE A 80 8.81 10.48 -3.83
N SER A 81 10.13 10.24 -3.76
CA SER A 81 10.73 9.09 -3.07
C SER A 81 10.40 9.20 -1.59
N TYR A 82 9.17 8.87 -1.23
CA TYR A 82 8.63 9.12 0.10
C TYR A 82 8.86 7.87 0.95
N PHE A 83 9.80 7.96 1.89
CA PHE A 83 9.76 7.12 3.08
C PHE A 83 8.50 7.51 3.88
N ALA A 84 7.35 6.93 3.54
CA ALA A 84 6.20 6.94 4.43
C ALA A 84 6.52 6.01 5.61
N VAL A 85 7.26 6.51 6.59
CA VAL A 85 7.29 5.92 7.93
C VAL A 85 5.98 6.31 8.59
N MET A 86 4.90 5.64 8.21
CA MET A 86 3.62 5.84 8.86
C MET A 86 3.53 4.91 10.06
N GLU A 87 3.83 5.46 11.24
CA GLU A 87 3.37 4.91 12.52
C GLU A 87 1.84 5.08 12.60
N HIS A 88 1.10 4.32 11.79
CA HIS A 88 -0.36 4.30 11.83
C HIS A 88 -0.81 3.26 12.85
N ARG A 89 -0.93 3.66 14.12
CA ARG A 89 -1.76 2.92 15.07
C ARG A 89 -3.19 2.93 14.52
N VAL A 90 -3.69 1.75 14.16
CA VAL A 90 -5.12 1.56 13.93
C VAL A 90 -5.80 1.91 15.26
N GLN A 91 -6.51 3.04 15.30
CA GLN A 91 -7.48 3.37 16.34
C GLN A 91 -8.87 3.13 15.76
#